data_AF-A0A4R7I176-F1
#
_entry.id   AF-A0A4R7I176-F1
#
_cell.length_a   1.000
_cell.length_b   1.000
_cell.length_c   1.000
_cell.angle_alpha   90.00
_cell.angle_beta   90.00
_cell.angle_gamma   90.00
#
_symmetry.space_group_name_H-M   'P 1'
#
loop_
_entity.id
_entity.type
_entity.pdbx_description
1 polymer ?
#
loop_
_entity_poly.entity_id
_entity_poly.type
_entity_poly.pdbx_seq_one_letter_code
_entity_poly.pdbx_strand_id
1 'polypeptide(L)'
;MTTRAILHVGMHKTGSSYLQNTLHSNRDRLADVGILYPDAGLHLDSPQAGYRHLGLRRSLAQEGPECFAMRSLRDEIAAGDFHTVIVSYEGFFTPDTDAADLRSAFEEFDPTLMLVLRHPVDYIESKYREWVRLLNDTRDIDRFLDWQWPFLDVVDRADEWAAEFGAERLYIRSYDGLAQPSGIIEALFDLVPGPTPELEPSAQSNPGPSNEYTLAKLLANRLRLSGVPTGDRAARALDNADGHQGRLLSDADIAELEKRAVPQFRSLLERYGENPDLRSLRAEEPRDEQFFDADHRRAVLDRLRAERAAHQTRTEERAREQHRRVVEAKRNVERLQAARERLGRKTERINRLEDTLTDTRAQLTRTQALAEETQHSLDDTKAQLTQALDRLQAVQARLQETTAERASLRRRLDLLQFWRPRSWAAYTGALSASVRRLTRRRS
;
A
#
# COMPACT_ATOMS: atom_id res chain seq x y z
N MET A 1 -19.12 24.54 -37.97
CA MET A 1 -20.36 24.76 -37.18
C MET A 1 -19.92 25.25 -35.81
N THR A 2 -20.66 26.16 -35.16
CA THR A 2 -20.36 26.56 -33.79
C THR A 2 -20.71 25.41 -32.85
N THR A 3 -19.78 25.00 -31.98
CA THR A 3 -20.04 23.93 -31.00
C THR A 3 -21.09 24.38 -29.99
N ARG A 4 -22.10 23.54 -29.76
CA ARG A 4 -23.12 23.80 -28.73
C ARG A 4 -22.54 23.54 -27.34
N ALA A 5 -22.71 24.47 -26.41
CA ALA A 5 -22.30 24.30 -25.02
C ALA A 5 -23.54 24.15 -24.14
N ILE A 6 -23.81 22.95 -23.65
CA ILE A 6 -24.90 22.71 -22.70
C ILE A 6 -24.34 22.85 -21.29
N LEU A 7 -24.82 23.86 -20.57
CA LEU A 7 -24.38 24.18 -19.22
C LEU A 7 -25.47 23.74 -18.23
N HIS A 8 -25.24 22.65 -17.52
CA HIS A 8 -26.07 22.27 -16.38
C HIS A 8 -25.61 23.08 -15.15
N VAL A 9 -26.39 24.10 -14.79
CA VAL A 9 -25.98 25.17 -13.86
C VAL A 9 -26.53 25.04 -12.44
N GLY A 10 -27.50 24.17 -12.19
CA GLY A 10 -28.11 24.06 -10.87
C GLY A 10 -29.43 23.30 -10.86
N MET A 11 -30.11 23.26 -9.70
CA MET A 11 -29.60 23.60 -8.37
C MET A 11 -28.97 22.37 -7.69
N HIS A 12 -28.38 22.54 -6.50
CA HIS A 12 -28.02 21.39 -5.67
C HIS A 12 -29.26 20.51 -5.38
N LYS A 13 -29.03 19.22 -5.07
CA LYS A 13 -30.07 18.27 -4.62
C LYS A 13 -31.15 17.92 -5.67
N THR A 14 -30.83 18.05 -6.95
CA THR A 14 -31.71 17.77 -8.08
C THR A 14 -31.22 16.61 -8.96
N GLY A 15 -30.46 15.66 -8.41
CA GLY A 15 -29.95 14.51 -9.17
C GLY A 15 -28.65 14.78 -9.95
N SER A 16 -28.03 15.96 -9.77
CA SER A 16 -26.80 16.35 -10.50
C SER A 16 -25.65 15.35 -10.33
N SER A 17 -25.47 14.76 -9.16
CA SER A 17 -24.41 13.75 -8.95
C SER A 17 -24.63 12.49 -9.80
N TYR A 18 -25.88 12.05 -9.96
CA TYR A 18 -26.21 10.92 -10.84
C TYR A 18 -25.93 11.26 -12.31
N LEU A 19 -26.35 12.45 -12.76
CA LEU A 19 -26.04 12.99 -14.09
C LEU A 19 -24.53 13.03 -14.35
N GLN A 20 -23.79 13.72 -13.49
CA GLN A 20 -22.35 13.96 -13.61
C GLN A 20 -21.54 12.65 -13.63
N ASN A 21 -21.87 11.69 -12.76
CA ASN A 21 -21.19 10.40 -12.72
C ASN A 21 -21.51 9.52 -13.93
N THR A 22 -22.76 9.56 -14.40
CA THR A 22 -23.17 8.82 -15.60
C THR A 22 -22.46 9.39 -16.82
N LEU A 23 -22.44 10.71 -17.01
CA LEU A 23 -21.70 11.36 -18.10
C LEU A 23 -20.20 11.05 -18.03
N HIS A 24 -19.59 11.17 -16.85
CA HIS A 24 -18.16 10.90 -16.68
C HIS A 24 -17.79 9.45 -17.02
N SER A 25 -18.59 8.49 -16.56
CA SER A 25 -18.30 7.06 -16.77
C SER A 25 -18.52 6.62 -18.22
N ASN A 26 -19.18 7.43 -19.04
CA ASN A 26 -19.49 7.14 -20.43
C ASN A 26 -18.79 8.09 -21.42
N ARG A 27 -17.74 8.82 -21.01
CA ARG A 27 -17.03 9.79 -21.87
C ARG A 27 -16.60 9.23 -23.22
N ASP A 28 -16.05 8.02 -23.25
CA ASP A 28 -15.62 7.40 -24.51
C ASP A 28 -16.81 7.19 -25.45
N ARG A 29 -17.93 6.67 -24.93
CA ARG A 29 -19.18 6.48 -25.70
C ARG A 29 -19.78 7.81 -26.17
N LEU A 30 -19.66 8.87 -25.36
CA LEU A 30 -20.11 10.22 -25.73
C LEU A 30 -19.22 10.78 -26.85
N ALA A 31 -17.91 10.61 -26.74
CA ALA A 31 -16.95 11.09 -27.73
C ALA A 31 -17.13 10.40 -29.09
N ASP A 32 -17.45 9.10 -29.11
CA ASP A 32 -17.74 8.33 -30.32
C ASP A 32 -18.92 8.91 -31.14
N VAL A 33 -19.83 9.63 -30.49
CA VAL A 33 -20.97 10.29 -31.14
C VAL A 33 -20.83 11.81 -31.23
N GLY A 34 -19.63 12.37 -30.99
CA GLY A 34 -19.36 13.80 -31.15
C GLY A 34 -19.80 14.67 -29.96
N ILE A 35 -19.97 14.08 -28.77
CA ILE A 35 -20.32 14.77 -27.53
C ILE A 35 -19.14 14.75 -26.56
N LEU A 36 -18.69 15.93 -26.13
CA LEU A 36 -17.64 16.08 -25.15
C LEU A 36 -18.23 16.32 -23.75
N TYR A 37 -17.90 15.46 -22.79
CA TYR A 37 -17.92 15.82 -21.38
C TYR A 37 -16.44 16.05 -20.99
N PRO A 38 -16.00 17.27 -20.68
CA PRO A 38 -14.58 17.63 -20.64
C PRO A 38 -13.91 17.32 -19.29
N ASP A 39 -12.61 17.04 -19.33
CA ASP A 39 -11.80 16.86 -18.12
C ASP A 39 -11.38 18.22 -17.54
N ALA A 40 -11.23 19.21 -18.42
CA ALA A 40 -10.98 20.60 -18.08
C ALA A 40 -11.97 21.11 -17.03
N GLY A 41 -11.44 21.54 -15.89
CA GLY A 41 -12.22 22.13 -14.81
C GLY A 41 -12.99 21.12 -13.93
N LEU A 42 -12.78 19.80 -14.07
CA LEU A 42 -13.27 18.85 -13.08
C LEU A 42 -12.61 19.04 -11.72
N HIS A 43 -13.34 18.70 -10.66
CA HIS A 43 -12.79 18.62 -9.30
C HIS A 43 -12.64 17.16 -8.84
N LEU A 44 -11.43 16.63 -8.94
CA LEU A 44 -11.13 15.21 -8.69
C LEU A 44 -10.80 14.88 -7.22
N ASP A 45 -10.53 15.88 -6.37
CA ASP A 45 -10.11 15.65 -4.97
C ASP A 45 -11.25 15.17 -4.06
N SER A 46 -12.50 15.27 -4.53
CA SER A 46 -13.70 14.89 -3.77
C SER A 46 -14.61 13.98 -4.60
N PRO A 47 -14.18 12.75 -4.94
CA PRO A 47 -14.95 11.84 -5.79
C PRO A 47 -16.31 11.47 -5.19
N GLN A 48 -16.45 11.54 -3.86
CA GLN A 48 -17.72 11.33 -3.16
C GLN A 48 -18.80 12.37 -3.48
N ALA A 49 -18.40 13.52 -4.03
CA ALA A 49 -19.31 14.58 -4.45
C ALA A 49 -19.52 14.62 -5.98
N GLY A 50 -19.02 13.61 -6.70
CA GLY A 50 -19.21 13.41 -8.13
C GLY A 50 -18.25 14.19 -9.03
N TYR A 51 -18.18 13.78 -10.30
CA TYR A 51 -17.33 14.34 -11.34
C TYR A 51 -17.92 15.62 -11.94
N ARG A 52 -17.83 16.72 -11.19
CA ARG A 52 -18.42 18.03 -11.53
C ARG A 52 -17.36 19.09 -11.86
N HIS A 53 -17.75 20.08 -12.66
CA HIS A 53 -16.88 21.15 -13.16
C HIS A 53 -16.67 22.29 -12.13
N LEU A 54 -16.50 21.95 -10.85
CA LEU A 54 -16.22 22.92 -9.79
C LEU A 54 -14.88 23.63 -10.00
N GLY A 55 -13.88 22.96 -10.58
CA GLY A 55 -12.61 23.56 -10.94
C GLY A 55 -12.80 24.70 -11.95
N LEU A 56 -13.67 24.51 -12.95
CA LEU A 56 -13.99 25.54 -13.93
C LEU A 56 -14.56 26.80 -13.27
N ARG A 57 -15.58 26.64 -12.42
CA ARG A 57 -16.16 27.78 -11.68
C ARG A 57 -15.10 28.50 -10.85
N ARG A 58 -14.26 27.76 -10.12
CA ARG A 58 -13.23 28.35 -9.27
C ARG A 58 -12.21 29.14 -10.08
N SER A 59 -11.77 28.60 -11.21
CA SER A 59 -10.85 29.28 -12.11
C SER A 59 -11.47 30.54 -12.72
N LEU A 60 -12.74 30.49 -13.16
CA LEU A 60 -13.47 31.68 -13.63
C LEU A 60 -13.54 32.77 -12.56
N ALA A 61 -13.92 32.42 -11.33
CA ALA A 61 -14.02 33.38 -10.23
C ALA A 61 -12.67 33.99 -9.82
N GLN A 62 -11.55 33.30 -10.07
CA GLN A 62 -10.21 33.74 -9.65
C GLN A 62 -9.45 34.49 -10.76
N GLU A 63 -9.59 34.05 -12.00
CA GLU A 63 -8.77 34.49 -13.13
C GLU A 63 -9.61 35.10 -14.29
N GLY A 64 -10.94 35.02 -14.23
CA GLY A 64 -11.85 35.49 -15.27
C GLY A 64 -12.03 34.53 -16.45
N PRO A 65 -12.65 34.98 -17.56
CA PRO A 65 -12.94 34.17 -18.75
C PRO A 65 -11.70 33.51 -19.39
N GLU A 66 -10.54 34.16 -19.27
CA GLU A 66 -9.27 33.65 -19.78
C GLU A 66 -8.51 32.81 -18.74
N CYS A 67 -9.21 32.14 -17.83
CA CYS A 67 -8.57 31.26 -16.84
C CYS A 67 -7.95 30.01 -17.49
N PHE A 68 -7.04 29.35 -16.77
CA PHE A 68 -6.43 28.10 -17.26
C PHE A 68 -7.45 27.01 -17.60
N ALA A 69 -8.52 26.87 -16.81
CA ALA A 69 -9.55 25.87 -17.06
C ALA A 69 -10.31 26.12 -18.36
N MET A 70 -10.61 27.37 -18.71
CA MET A 70 -11.24 27.73 -19.99
C MET A 70 -10.31 27.50 -21.18
N ARG A 71 -9.02 27.85 -21.07
CA ARG A 71 -8.04 27.50 -22.11
C ARG A 71 -7.96 26.00 -22.34
N SER A 72 -7.89 25.23 -21.26
CA SER A 72 -7.85 23.76 -21.33
C SER A 72 -9.12 23.19 -21.96
N LEU A 73 -10.29 23.78 -21.65
CA LEU A 73 -11.57 23.40 -22.27
C LEU A 73 -11.56 23.65 -23.78
N ARG A 74 -11.05 24.80 -24.22
CA ARG A 74 -10.91 25.13 -25.65
C ARG A 74 -9.98 24.16 -26.36
N ASP A 75 -8.85 23.82 -25.73
CA ASP A 75 -7.89 22.85 -26.27
C ASP A 75 -8.51 21.46 -26.39
N GLU A 76 -9.28 21.01 -25.39
CA GLU A 76 -10.01 19.73 -25.42
C GLU A 76 -11.08 19.69 -26.53
N ILE A 77 -11.84 20.78 -26.68
CA ILE A 77 -12.83 20.89 -27.77
C ILE A 77 -12.15 20.86 -29.13
N ALA A 78 -11.03 21.56 -29.30
CA ALA A 78 -10.27 21.63 -30.55
C ALA A 78 -9.55 20.31 -30.90
N ALA A 79 -9.34 19.41 -29.93
CA ALA A 79 -8.67 18.13 -30.14
C ALA A 79 -9.55 17.07 -30.84
N GLY A 80 -10.87 17.30 -30.93
CA GLY A 80 -11.82 16.39 -31.59
C GLY A 80 -12.87 17.12 -32.42
N ASP A 81 -13.68 16.37 -33.16
CA ASP A 81 -14.81 16.92 -33.92
C ASP A 81 -16.09 16.81 -33.09
N PHE A 82 -16.23 17.69 -32.10
CA PHE A 82 -17.36 17.70 -31.18
C PHE A 82 -18.41 18.74 -31.59
N HIS A 83 -19.63 18.27 -31.88
CA HIS A 83 -20.76 19.17 -32.12
C HIS A 83 -21.37 19.70 -30.82
N THR A 84 -21.13 19.03 -29.69
CA THR A 84 -21.68 19.42 -28.38
C THR A 84 -20.67 19.20 -27.28
N VAL A 85 -20.57 20.16 -26.37
CA VAL A 85 -19.85 20.05 -25.10
C VAL A 85 -20.85 20.22 -23.95
N ILE A 86 -20.74 19.37 -22.93
CA ILE A 86 -21.60 19.40 -21.74
C ILE A 86 -20.73 19.77 -20.56
N VAL A 87 -21.05 20.89 -19.91
CA VAL A 87 -20.41 21.34 -18.67
C VAL A 87 -21.45 21.28 -17.57
N SER A 88 -21.14 20.59 -16.47
CA SER A 88 -22.07 20.41 -15.36
C SER A 88 -21.43 20.81 -14.04
N TYR A 89 -21.99 21.83 -13.41
CA TYR A 89 -21.76 22.14 -12.01
C TYR A 89 -22.95 22.92 -11.44
N GLU A 90 -23.58 22.34 -10.42
CA GLU A 90 -24.82 22.86 -9.85
C GLU A 90 -24.67 24.18 -9.06
N GLY A 91 -23.42 24.58 -8.80
CA GLY A 91 -23.11 25.83 -8.11
C GLY A 91 -22.90 27.02 -9.04
N PHE A 92 -23.19 26.91 -10.34
CA PHE A 92 -23.22 28.08 -11.23
C PHE A 92 -24.42 28.97 -10.93
N PHE A 93 -25.57 28.41 -10.56
CA PHE A 93 -26.78 29.18 -10.26
C PHE A 93 -26.84 29.72 -8.81
N THR A 94 -25.72 29.76 -8.09
CA THR A 94 -25.69 30.27 -6.69
C THR A 94 -25.55 31.78 -6.64
N PRO A 95 -26.07 32.45 -5.59
CA PRO A 95 -26.11 33.92 -5.49
C PRO A 95 -24.80 34.65 -5.76
N ASP A 96 -23.68 34.02 -5.44
CA ASP A 96 -22.31 34.51 -5.55
C ASP A 96 -21.67 34.31 -6.94
N THR A 97 -22.41 33.76 -7.91
CA THR A 97 -21.95 33.63 -9.30
C THR A 97 -22.63 34.67 -10.19
N ASP A 98 -21.84 35.36 -11.01
CA ASP A 98 -22.29 36.31 -12.02
C ASP A 98 -22.58 35.59 -13.36
N ALA A 99 -23.77 35.83 -13.92
CA ALA A 99 -24.16 35.25 -15.20
C ALA A 99 -23.33 35.81 -16.38
N ALA A 100 -22.91 37.08 -16.29
CA ALA A 100 -22.14 37.74 -17.33
C ALA A 100 -20.73 37.12 -17.50
N ASP A 101 -20.10 36.72 -16.39
CA ASP A 101 -18.80 36.03 -16.41
C ASP A 101 -18.90 34.70 -17.18
N LEU A 102 -19.96 33.93 -16.93
CA LEU A 102 -20.18 32.66 -17.63
C LEU A 102 -20.57 32.89 -19.09
N ARG A 103 -21.37 33.93 -19.39
CA ARG A 103 -21.73 34.29 -20.76
C ARG A 103 -20.49 34.70 -21.56
N SER A 104 -19.61 35.50 -20.99
CA SER A 104 -18.34 35.90 -21.62
C SER A 104 -17.40 34.72 -21.82
N ALA A 105 -17.27 33.84 -20.82
CA ALA A 105 -16.42 32.64 -20.94
C ALA A 105 -16.86 31.71 -22.08
N PHE A 106 -18.16 31.61 -22.35
CA PHE A 106 -18.72 30.73 -23.37
C PHE A 106 -19.18 31.47 -24.64
N GLU A 107 -18.73 32.71 -24.87
CA GLU A 107 -19.22 33.55 -25.97
C GLU A 107 -18.92 33.01 -27.37
N GLU A 108 -17.83 32.25 -27.52
CA GLU A 108 -17.40 31.64 -28.78
C GLU A 108 -18.18 30.36 -29.14
N PHE A 109 -18.99 29.86 -28.19
CA PHE A 109 -19.84 28.70 -28.35
C PHE A 109 -21.30 29.10 -28.53
N ASP A 110 -22.19 28.12 -28.71
CA ASP A 110 -23.64 28.31 -28.63
C ASP A 110 -24.14 27.84 -27.25
N PRO A 111 -24.02 28.65 -26.18
CA PRO A 111 -24.37 28.22 -24.83
C PRO A 111 -25.88 28.08 -24.66
N THR A 112 -26.30 26.99 -24.03
CA THR A 112 -27.67 26.67 -23.64
C THR A 112 -27.64 26.19 -22.19
N LEU A 113 -28.55 26.71 -21.35
CA LEU A 113 -28.55 26.44 -19.93
C LEU A 113 -29.62 25.42 -19.56
N MET A 114 -29.25 24.41 -18.79
CA MET A 114 -30.17 23.50 -18.15
C MET A 114 -30.19 23.78 -16.65
N LEU A 115 -31.35 24.14 -16.13
CA LEU A 115 -31.59 24.38 -14.71
C LEU A 115 -32.65 23.41 -14.21
N VAL A 116 -32.30 22.57 -13.25
CA VAL A 116 -33.24 21.67 -12.58
C VAL A 116 -33.55 22.23 -11.21
N LEU A 117 -34.81 22.62 -10.99
CA LEU A 117 -35.32 23.11 -9.72
C LEU A 117 -35.94 21.98 -8.92
N ARG A 118 -36.12 22.20 -7.62
CA ARG A 118 -36.81 21.27 -6.74
C ARG A 118 -37.73 22.04 -5.82
N HIS A 119 -38.86 21.44 -5.43
CA HIS A 119 -39.82 22.06 -4.53
C HIS A 119 -39.10 22.65 -3.31
N PRO A 120 -39.30 23.93 -2.95
CA PRO A 120 -38.51 24.62 -1.93
C PRO A 120 -38.41 23.88 -0.59
N VAL A 121 -39.53 23.31 -0.11
CA VAL A 121 -39.59 22.48 1.11
C VAL A 121 -38.64 21.26 1.01
N ASP A 122 -38.76 20.47 -0.06
CA ASP A 122 -37.93 19.27 -0.28
C ASP A 122 -36.45 19.63 -0.50
N TYR A 123 -36.19 20.74 -1.18
CA TYR A 123 -34.85 21.26 -1.41
C TYR A 123 -34.15 21.62 -0.10
N ILE A 124 -34.79 22.39 0.78
CA ILE A 124 -34.19 22.81 2.06
C ILE A 124 -33.89 21.60 2.95
N GLU A 125 -34.84 20.68 3.10
CA GLU A 125 -34.68 19.43 3.85
C GLU A 125 -33.51 18.59 3.32
N SER A 126 -33.41 18.46 1.99
CA SER A 126 -32.34 17.69 1.35
C SER A 126 -30.97 18.36 1.48
N LYS A 127 -30.92 19.69 1.31
CA LYS A 127 -29.69 20.49 1.40
C LYS A 127 -29.17 20.54 2.84
N TYR A 128 -30.06 20.73 3.82
CA TYR A 128 -29.71 20.72 5.24
C TYR A 128 -29.00 19.43 5.64
N ARG A 129 -29.59 18.27 5.31
CA ARG A 129 -28.99 16.95 5.59
C ARG A 129 -27.61 16.79 4.97
N GLU A 130 -27.43 17.28 3.74
CA GLU A 130 -26.13 17.25 3.07
C GLU A 130 -25.10 18.17 3.72
N TRP A 131 -25.50 19.37 4.12
CA TRP A 131 -24.61 20.36 4.77
C TRP A 131 -24.14 19.89 6.15
N VAL A 132 -25.04 19.32 6.95
CA VAL A 132 -24.68 18.67 8.22
C VAL A 132 -23.69 17.53 7.98
N ARG A 133 -23.92 16.70 6.94
CA ARG A 133 -23.10 15.52 6.64
C ARG A 133 -21.72 15.86 6.07
N LEU A 134 -21.64 16.71 5.05
CA LEU A 134 -20.44 16.95 4.26
C LEU A 134 -19.70 18.23 4.65
N LEU A 135 -20.43 19.29 5.04
CA LEU A 135 -19.86 20.61 5.31
C LEU A 135 -19.70 20.90 6.80
N ASN A 136 -20.02 19.93 7.65
CA ASN A 136 -19.96 20.03 9.11
C ASN A 136 -20.81 21.17 9.68
N ASP A 137 -21.97 21.44 9.08
CA ASP A 137 -22.88 22.47 9.59
C ASP A 137 -23.35 22.14 11.02
N THR A 138 -23.53 23.19 11.83
CA THR A 138 -23.88 23.12 13.24
C THR A 138 -25.22 23.77 13.57
N ARG A 139 -25.87 24.41 12.59
CA ARG A 139 -27.16 25.09 12.75
C ARG A 139 -28.29 24.06 12.82
N ASP A 140 -29.32 24.35 13.60
CA ASP A 140 -30.61 23.65 13.45
C ASP A 140 -31.28 24.11 12.14
N ILE A 141 -32.26 23.35 11.65
CA ILE A 141 -32.84 23.55 10.31
C ILE A 141 -33.52 24.91 10.12
N ASP A 142 -34.10 25.48 11.18
CA ASP A 142 -34.69 26.83 11.19
C ASP A 142 -33.62 27.90 10.91
N ARG A 143 -32.49 27.84 11.60
CA ARG A 143 -31.34 28.75 11.40
C ARG A 143 -30.62 28.49 10.09
N PHE A 144 -30.68 27.26 9.59
CA PHE A 144 -30.21 26.96 8.26
C PHE A 144 -31.10 27.62 7.21
N LEU A 145 -32.43 27.52 7.33
CA LEU A 145 -33.40 28.16 6.44
C LEU A 145 -33.23 29.68 6.40
N ASP A 146 -33.05 30.34 7.55
CA ASP A 146 -32.75 31.78 7.63
C ASP A 146 -31.60 32.20 6.70
N TRP A 147 -30.59 31.34 6.54
CA TRP A 147 -29.43 31.59 5.70
C TRP A 147 -29.63 31.16 4.23
N GLN A 148 -30.63 30.33 3.94
CA GLN A 148 -30.91 29.84 2.59
C GLN A 148 -31.81 30.74 1.75
N TRP A 149 -32.47 31.75 2.33
CA TRP A 149 -33.41 32.61 1.59
C TRP A 149 -32.87 33.15 0.26
N PRO A 150 -31.63 33.65 0.15
CA PRO A 150 -31.10 34.13 -1.13
C PRO A 150 -31.00 33.05 -2.23
N PHE A 151 -30.98 31.76 -1.86
CA PHE A 151 -30.98 30.65 -2.81
C PHE A 151 -32.39 30.22 -3.23
N LEU A 152 -33.43 30.75 -2.59
CA LEU A 152 -34.83 30.44 -2.88
C LEU A 152 -35.51 31.49 -3.77
N ASP A 153 -34.86 32.64 -3.98
CA ASP A 153 -35.31 33.71 -4.86
C ASP A 153 -34.99 33.37 -6.33
N VAL A 154 -35.61 32.29 -6.82
CA VAL A 154 -35.28 31.67 -8.11
C VAL A 154 -35.76 32.46 -9.32
N VAL A 155 -36.80 33.30 -9.18
CA VAL A 155 -37.33 34.10 -10.30
C VAL A 155 -36.35 35.22 -10.65
N ASP A 156 -35.95 36.03 -9.67
CA ASP A 156 -35.00 37.12 -9.89
C ASP A 156 -33.69 36.58 -10.48
N ARG A 157 -33.19 35.47 -9.93
CA ARG A 157 -32.01 34.79 -10.46
C ARG A 157 -32.23 34.26 -11.88
N ALA A 158 -33.38 33.68 -12.20
CA ALA A 158 -33.64 33.24 -13.58
C ALA A 158 -33.75 34.41 -14.55
N ASP A 159 -34.27 35.56 -14.12
CA ASP A 159 -34.38 36.78 -14.92
C ASP A 159 -33.00 37.40 -15.21
N GLU A 160 -32.10 37.42 -14.23
CA GLU A 160 -30.69 37.80 -14.42
C GLU A 160 -30.03 36.94 -15.51
N TRP A 161 -30.21 35.62 -15.44
CA TRP A 161 -29.63 34.69 -16.42
C TRP A 161 -30.31 34.80 -17.80
N ALA A 162 -31.62 35.03 -17.84
CA ALA A 162 -32.35 35.25 -19.08
C ALA A 162 -31.92 36.55 -19.77
N ALA A 163 -31.56 37.60 -19.02
CA ALA A 163 -31.03 38.84 -19.57
C ALA A 163 -29.67 38.65 -20.28
N GLU A 164 -28.80 37.82 -19.71
CA GLU A 164 -27.46 37.56 -20.26
C GLU A 164 -27.44 36.53 -21.39
N PHE A 165 -28.26 35.47 -21.30
CA PHE A 165 -28.26 34.37 -22.27
C PHE A 165 -29.40 34.42 -23.28
N GLY A 166 -30.52 35.06 -22.94
CA GLY A 166 -31.79 34.96 -23.68
C GLY A 166 -32.69 33.88 -23.07
N ALA A 167 -33.96 34.21 -22.82
CA ALA A 167 -34.91 33.30 -22.18
C ALA A 167 -35.12 31.99 -22.95
N GLU A 168 -35.01 32.03 -24.28
CA GLU A 168 -35.10 30.86 -25.16
C GLU A 168 -33.95 29.85 -24.97
N ARG A 169 -32.86 30.28 -24.35
CA ARG A 169 -31.68 29.45 -24.05
C ARG A 169 -31.71 28.85 -22.64
N LEU A 170 -32.71 29.20 -21.84
CA LEU A 170 -32.91 28.65 -20.50
C LEU A 170 -33.92 27.51 -20.57
N TYR A 171 -33.47 26.32 -20.19
CA TYR A 171 -34.30 25.13 -20.09
C TYR A 171 -34.46 24.78 -18.62
N ILE A 172 -35.61 25.14 -18.06
CA ILE A 172 -35.94 24.90 -16.66
C ILE A 172 -36.78 23.64 -16.54
N ARG A 173 -36.37 22.74 -15.65
CA ARG A 173 -37.04 21.48 -15.33
C ARG A 173 -37.35 21.39 -13.85
N SER A 174 -38.40 20.66 -13.50
CA SER A 174 -38.65 20.28 -12.11
C SER A 174 -38.12 18.88 -11.81
N TYR A 175 -37.23 18.76 -10.83
CA TYR A 175 -36.75 17.48 -10.30
C TYR A 175 -37.92 16.58 -9.88
N ASP A 176 -38.95 17.16 -9.28
CA ASP A 176 -40.12 16.43 -8.75
C ASP A 176 -41.06 15.96 -9.88
N GLY A 177 -40.95 16.55 -11.08
CA GLY A 177 -41.67 16.12 -12.28
C GLY A 177 -40.91 15.11 -13.14
N LEU A 178 -39.59 14.98 -12.96
CA LEU A 178 -38.76 14.06 -13.74
C LEU A 178 -38.90 12.62 -13.24
N ALA A 179 -38.97 11.66 -14.17
CA ALA A 179 -38.88 10.25 -13.86
C ALA A 179 -37.54 9.95 -13.17
N GLN A 180 -37.54 9.22 -12.05
CA GLN A 180 -36.32 8.93 -11.31
C GLN A 180 -35.87 7.47 -11.52
N PRO A 181 -34.56 7.20 -11.68
CA PRO A 181 -33.43 8.15 -11.67
C PRO A 181 -33.07 8.73 -13.06
N SER A 182 -33.62 8.21 -14.16
CA SER A 182 -33.13 8.49 -15.53
C SER A 182 -33.59 9.81 -16.13
N GLY A 183 -34.65 10.43 -15.64
CA GLY A 183 -35.30 11.58 -16.28
C GLY A 183 -34.41 12.81 -16.39
N ILE A 184 -33.43 12.99 -15.50
CA ILE A 184 -32.44 14.08 -15.65
C ILE A 184 -31.49 13.85 -16.83
N ILE A 185 -31.17 12.60 -17.15
CA ILE A 185 -30.39 12.25 -18.36
C ILE A 185 -31.23 12.57 -19.59
N GLU A 186 -32.46 12.08 -19.63
CA GLU A 186 -33.40 12.31 -20.73
C GLU A 186 -33.59 13.81 -21.01
N ALA A 187 -33.85 14.60 -19.96
CA ALA A 187 -34.01 16.04 -20.07
C ALA A 187 -32.74 16.78 -20.56
N LEU A 188 -31.54 16.25 -20.27
CA LEU A 188 -30.30 16.80 -20.83
C LEU A 188 -30.19 16.47 -22.32
N PHE A 189 -30.47 15.23 -22.71
CA PHE A 189 -30.33 14.78 -24.09
C PHE A 189 -31.39 15.35 -25.03
N ASP A 190 -32.52 15.83 -24.52
CA ASP A 190 -33.46 16.67 -25.29
C ASP A 190 -32.78 17.94 -25.87
N LEU A 191 -31.67 18.39 -25.28
CA LEU A 191 -30.90 19.56 -25.72
C LEU A 191 -29.75 19.20 -26.67
N VAL A 192 -29.42 17.91 -26.76
CA VAL A 192 -28.33 17.40 -27.60
C VAL A 192 -28.90 17.07 -28.99
N PRO A 193 -28.30 17.57 -30.08
CA PRO A 193 -28.73 17.18 -31.42
C PRO A 193 -28.33 15.74 -31.73
N GLY A 194 -29.22 14.99 -32.37
CA GLY A 194 -28.95 13.62 -32.82
C GLY A 194 -29.49 12.54 -31.87
N PRO A 195 -29.12 11.27 -32.11
CA PRO A 195 -29.60 10.16 -31.28
C PRO A 195 -28.92 10.15 -29.92
N THR A 196 -29.70 9.89 -28.86
CA THR A 196 -29.17 9.65 -27.52
C THR A 196 -28.35 8.35 -27.50
N PRO A 197 -27.06 8.39 -27.13
CA PRO A 197 -26.26 7.18 -27.00
C PRO A 197 -26.75 6.31 -25.83
N GLU A 198 -26.53 5.00 -25.91
CA GLU A 198 -26.82 4.09 -24.80
C GLU A 198 -25.76 4.26 -23.70
N LEU A 199 -26.17 4.80 -22.56
CA LEU A 199 -25.30 5.07 -21.41
C LEU A 199 -25.45 4.00 -20.34
N GLU A 200 -24.33 3.58 -19.75
CA GLU A 200 -24.34 2.79 -18.52
C GLU A 200 -24.71 3.67 -17.33
N PRO A 201 -25.86 3.46 -16.66
CA PRO A 201 -26.26 4.25 -15.51
C PRO A 201 -25.26 4.12 -14.36
N SER A 202 -24.93 5.23 -13.71
CA SER A 202 -24.11 5.15 -12.50
C SER A 202 -24.87 4.40 -11.40
N ALA A 203 -24.22 3.41 -10.76
CA ALA A 203 -24.80 2.63 -9.67
C ALA A 203 -24.98 3.41 -8.35
N GLN A 204 -24.61 4.69 -8.31
CA GLN A 204 -24.69 5.51 -7.11
C GLN A 204 -26.13 5.95 -6.83
N SER A 205 -26.86 5.10 -6.12
CA SER A 205 -28.02 5.51 -5.32
C SER A 205 -27.55 5.75 -3.89
N ASN A 206 -27.41 7.01 -3.50
CA ASN A 206 -27.19 7.37 -2.10
C ASN A 206 -28.53 7.80 -1.51
N PRO A 207 -29.28 6.90 -0.84
CA PRO A 207 -30.45 7.34 -0.08
C PRO A 207 -30.03 8.44 0.88
N GLY A 208 -30.90 9.44 1.04
CA GLY A 208 -30.66 10.53 2.00
C GLY A 208 -30.44 9.95 3.40
N PRO A 209 -29.56 10.57 4.22
CA PRO A 209 -29.33 10.08 5.56
C PRO A 209 -30.60 10.09 6.41
N SER A 210 -30.69 9.16 7.35
CA SER A 210 -31.76 9.12 8.36
C SER A 210 -31.77 10.39 9.23
N ASN A 211 -32.89 10.69 9.87
CA ASN A 211 -32.95 11.81 10.83
C ASN A 211 -32.05 11.55 12.04
N GLU A 212 -31.99 10.31 12.53
CA GLU A 212 -31.11 9.91 13.65
C GLU A 212 -29.63 10.13 13.31
N TYR A 213 -29.19 9.70 12.11
CA TYR A 213 -27.83 9.99 11.65
C TYR A 213 -27.58 11.49 11.50
N THR A 214 -28.54 12.21 10.93
CA THR A 214 -28.44 13.67 10.77
C THR A 214 -28.28 14.36 12.12
N LEU A 215 -29.03 13.93 13.15
CA LEU A 215 -28.92 14.46 14.50
C LEU A 215 -27.57 14.12 15.13
N ALA A 216 -27.15 12.85 15.06
CA ALA A 216 -25.85 12.41 15.57
C ALA A 216 -24.70 13.19 14.92
N LYS A 217 -24.78 13.43 13.61
CA LYS A 217 -23.79 14.20 12.87
C LYS A 217 -23.81 15.69 13.24
N LEU A 218 -24.99 16.30 13.39
CA LEU A 218 -25.15 17.68 13.86
C LEU A 218 -24.50 17.88 15.23
N LEU A 219 -24.80 17.00 16.19
CA LEU A 219 -24.24 17.06 17.55
C LEU A 219 -22.72 16.79 17.54
N ALA A 220 -22.25 15.87 16.70
CA ALA A 220 -20.83 15.64 16.51
C ALA A 220 -20.13 16.90 15.96
N ASN A 221 -20.71 17.60 14.98
CA ASN A 221 -20.15 18.84 14.44
C ASN A 221 -20.07 19.93 15.51
N ARG A 222 -21.10 20.06 16.36
CA ARG A 222 -21.09 21.00 17.50
C ARG A 222 -20.01 20.68 18.53
N LEU A 223 -19.83 19.40 18.87
CA LEU A 223 -18.73 18.97 19.73
C LEU A 223 -17.37 19.34 19.14
N ARG A 224 -17.18 19.11 17.83
CA ARG A 224 -15.95 19.48 17.13
C ARG A 224 -15.67 20.98 17.19
N LEU A 225 -16.69 21.81 17.00
CA LEU A 225 -16.57 23.26 17.10
C LEU A 225 -16.14 23.70 18.53
N SER A 226 -16.64 23.02 19.56
CA SER A 226 -16.23 23.22 20.95
C SER A 226 -14.86 22.62 21.31
N GLY A 227 -14.04 22.28 20.32
CA GLY A 227 -12.69 21.73 20.52
C GLY A 227 -12.65 20.25 20.92
N VAL A 228 -13.78 19.53 20.84
CA VAL A 228 -13.88 18.12 21.18
C VAL A 228 -13.78 17.28 19.90
N PRO A 229 -12.67 16.57 19.62
CA PRO A 229 -12.52 15.80 18.40
C PRO A 229 -13.53 14.66 18.33
N THR A 230 -14.49 14.76 17.43
CA THR A 230 -15.50 13.74 17.10
C THR A 230 -15.27 13.31 15.66
N GLY A 231 -14.95 12.03 15.45
CA GLY A 231 -14.80 11.48 14.10
C GLY A 231 -16.16 11.09 13.51
N ASP A 232 -16.30 11.19 12.19
CA ASP A 232 -17.52 10.80 11.45
C ASP A 232 -18.00 9.38 11.72
N ARG A 233 -17.08 8.49 12.13
CA ARG A 233 -17.40 7.10 12.50
C ARG A 233 -18.34 7.02 13.69
N ALA A 234 -18.22 7.91 14.68
CA ALA A 234 -19.09 7.88 15.85
C ALA A 234 -20.54 8.20 15.45
N ALA A 235 -20.76 9.19 14.59
CA ALA A 235 -22.09 9.49 14.06
C ALA A 235 -22.64 8.35 13.19
N ARG A 236 -21.81 7.74 12.32
CA ARG A 236 -22.22 6.58 11.50
C ARG A 236 -22.58 5.35 12.32
N ALA A 237 -21.91 5.12 13.45
CA ALA A 237 -22.23 4.01 14.34
C ALA A 237 -23.61 4.15 15.02
N LEU A 238 -24.18 5.36 15.01
CA LEU A 238 -25.51 5.67 15.54
C LEU A 238 -26.58 5.71 14.46
N ASP A 239 -26.22 5.45 13.19
CA ASP A 239 -27.19 5.28 12.12
C ASP A 239 -27.90 3.94 12.35
N ASN A 240 -29.06 3.99 12.99
CA ASN A 240 -29.92 2.83 13.12
C ASN A 240 -30.59 2.61 11.75
N ALA A 241 -30.48 1.40 11.19
CA ALA A 241 -31.09 1.03 9.91
C ALA A 241 -32.63 1.23 9.89
N ASP A 242 -33.25 1.38 11.07
CA ASP A 242 -34.68 1.63 11.28
C ASP A 242 -35.01 3.13 11.50
N GLY A 243 -34.12 4.03 11.07
CA GLY A 243 -34.15 5.46 11.42
C GLY A 243 -35.52 6.13 11.27
N HIS A 244 -35.86 6.96 12.25
CA HIS A 244 -37.08 7.77 12.25
C HIS A 244 -37.22 8.53 10.92
N GLN A 245 -38.37 8.35 10.30
CA GLN A 245 -38.79 9.02 9.07
C GLN A 245 -39.74 10.16 9.45
N GLY A 246 -39.57 11.30 8.79
CA GLY A 246 -40.37 12.48 9.02
C GLY A 246 -39.63 13.73 8.57
N ARG A 247 -40.38 14.82 8.41
CA ARG A 247 -39.81 16.12 8.09
C ARG A 247 -39.21 16.79 9.33
N LEU A 248 -38.20 17.61 9.11
CA LEU A 248 -37.55 18.42 10.14
C LEU A 248 -38.14 19.83 10.21
N LEU A 249 -38.57 20.38 9.07
CA LEU A 249 -39.17 21.71 9.00
C LEU A 249 -40.45 21.80 9.84
N SER A 250 -40.60 22.92 10.57
CA SER A 250 -41.82 23.20 11.32
C SER A 250 -42.98 23.60 10.40
N ASP A 251 -44.22 23.53 10.91
CA ASP A 251 -45.40 24.00 10.17
C ASP A 251 -45.31 25.49 9.82
N ALA A 252 -44.70 26.28 10.72
CA ALA A 252 -44.48 27.70 10.49
C ALA A 252 -43.47 27.94 9.37
N ASP A 253 -42.36 27.17 9.34
CA ASP A 253 -41.35 27.29 8.28
C ASP A 253 -41.92 26.85 6.93
N ILE A 254 -42.71 25.78 6.89
CA ILE A 254 -43.40 25.35 5.67
C ILE A 254 -44.39 26.42 5.22
N ALA A 255 -45.19 26.98 6.13
CA ALA A 255 -46.13 28.05 5.78
C ALA A 255 -45.41 29.29 5.19
N GLU A 256 -44.23 29.63 5.72
CA GLU A 256 -43.42 30.74 5.19
C GLU A 256 -42.83 30.41 3.81
N LEU A 257 -42.35 29.17 3.60
CA LEU A 257 -41.90 28.69 2.29
C LEU A 257 -43.03 28.68 1.25
N GLU A 258 -44.21 28.17 1.61
CA GLU A 258 -45.42 28.17 0.78
C GLU A 258 -45.90 29.58 0.44
N LYS A 259 -45.66 30.54 1.33
CA LYS A 259 -46.01 31.95 1.10
C LYS A 259 -45.03 32.67 0.18
N ARG A 260 -43.73 32.36 0.26
CA ARG A 260 -42.67 33.18 -0.39
C ARG A 260 -41.92 32.48 -1.51
N ALA A 261 -41.46 31.26 -1.28
CA ALA A 261 -40.58 30.55 -2.22
C ALA A 261 -41.38 29.69 -3.21
N VAL A 262 -42.45 29.03 -2.75
CA VAL A 262 -43.26 28.16 -3.62
C VAL A 262 -43.95 28.94 -4.75
N PRO A 263 -44.50 30.15 -4.55
CA PRO A 263 -45.09 30.91 -5.65
C PRO A 263 -44.06 31.28 -6.73
N GLN A 264 -42.82 31.61 -6.33
CA GLN A 264 -41.72 31.85 -7.26
C GLN A 264 -41.38 30.59 -8.07
N PHE A 265 -41.23 29.45 -7.40
CA PHE A 265 -41.00 28.16 -8.04
C PHE A 265 -42.11 27.82 -9.05
N ARG A 266 -43.39 27.91 -8.66
CA ARG A 266 -44.53 27.63 -9.55
C ARG A 266 -44.58 28.57 -10.75
N SER A 267 -44.40 29.87 -10.51
CA SER A 267 -44.39 30.87 -11.59
C SER A 267 -43.29 30.59 -12.61
N LEU A 268 -42.11 30.17 -12.14
CA LEU A 268 -41.00 29.84 -13.02
C LEU A 268 -41.25 28.56 -13.81
N LEU A 269 -41.82 27.51 -13.19
CA LEU A 269 -42.21 26.30 -13.90
C LEU A 269 -43.24 26.58 -15.00
N GLU A 270 -44.31 27.33 -14.67
CA GLU A 270 -45.34 27.72 -15.63
C GLU A 270 -44.77 28.51 -16.81
N ARG A 271 -43.88 29.48 -16.53
CA ARG A 271 -43.22 30.31 -17.56
C ARG A 271 -42.42 29.48 -18.57
N TYR A 272 -41.84 28.36 -18.15
CA TYR A 272 -41.01 27.49 -18.97
C TYR A 272 -41.72 26.19 -19.40
N GLY A 273 -43.05 26.12 -19.26
CA GLY A 273 -43.88 25.03 -19.77
C GLY A 273 -43.85 23.75 -18.95
N GLU A 274 -43.37 23.80 -17.71
CA GLU A 274 -43.38 22.69 -16.76
C GLU A 274 -44.67 22.67 -15.93
N ASN A 275 -44.99 21.54 -15.31
CA ASN A 275 -46.14 21.44 -14.41
C ASN A 275 -45.91 22.24 -13.11
N PRO A 276 -46.68 23.33 -12.85
CA PRO A 276 -46.50 24.12 -11.63
C PRO A 276 -47.15 23.48 -10.39
N ASP A 277 -48.07 22.53 -10.55
CA ASP A 277 -48.88 21.95 -9.47
C ASP A 277 -48.22 20.73 -8.81
N LEU A 278 -46.89 20.77 -8.68
CA LEU A 278 -46.12 19.74 -7.99
C LEU A 278 -46.18 19.96 -6.48
N ARG A 279 -46.40 18.86 -5.75
CA ARG A 279 -46.48 18.86 -4.29
C ARG A 279 -45.18 18.38 -3.68
N SER A 280 -44.85 18.95 -2.52
CA SER A 280 -43.74 18.49 -1.67
C SER A 280 -44.06 17.16 -1.03
N LEU A 281 -43.18 16.16 -1.21
CA LEU A 281 -43.31 14.88 -0.51
C LEU A 281 -43.01 15.05 0.98
N ARG A 282 -42.05 15.91 1.35
CA ARG A 282 -41.71 16.16 2.76
C ARG A 282 -42.78 16.92 3.50
N ALA A 283 -43.52 17.81 2.84
CA ALA A 283 -44.57 18.59 3.51
C ALA A 283 -45.71 17.68 4.03
N GLU A 284 -45.96 16.56 3.35
CA GLU A 284 -46.98 15.59 3.73
C GLU A 284 -46.53 14.66 4.88
N GLU A 285 -45.23 14.59 5.16
CA GLU A 285 -44.70 13.79 6.26
C GLU A 285 -44.99 14.44 7.62
N PRO A 286 -45.22 13.63 8.68
CA PRO A 286 -45.27 14.15 10.04
C PRO A 286 -43.91 14.73 10.43
N ARG A 287 -43.94 15.75 11.28
CA ARG A 287 -42.72 16.33 11.84
C ARG A 287 -42.06 15.36 12.83
N ASP A 288 -40.76 15.21 12.70
CA ASP A 288 -39.95 14.43 13.63
C ASP A 288 -39.65 15.27 14.89
N GLU A 289 -40.59 15.26 15.83
CA GLU A 289 -40.44 15.97 17.11
C GLU A 289 -39.31 15.39 17.97
N GLN A 290 -38.96 14.11 17.81
CA GLN A 290 -37.85 13.49 18.54
C GLN A 290 -36.50 14.09 18.14
N PHE A 291 -36.34 14.51 16.89
CA PHE A 291 -35.13 15.21 16.43
C PHE A 291 -34.83 16.47 17.26
N PHE A 292 -35.87 17.13 17.80
CA PHE A 292 -35.78 18.37 18.56
C PHE A 292 -35.88 18.19 20.07
N ASP A 293 -36.35 17.03 20.52
CA ASP A 293 -36.52 16.71 21.93
C ASP A 293 -35.19 16.78 22.71
N ALA A 294 -35.22 17.45 23.87
CA ALA A 294 -34.02 17.72 24.65
C ALA A 294 -33.41 16.45 25.28
N ASP A 295 -34.26 15.53 25.74
CA ASP A 295 -33.83 14.29 26.39
C ASP A 295 -33.26 13.32 25.35
N HIS A 296 -33.89 13.20 24.18
CA HIS A 296 -33.36 12.42 23.06
C HIS A 296 -32.02 12.96 22.58
N ARG A 297 -31.91 14.27 22.34
CA ARG A 297 -30.63 14.92 21.99
C ARG A 297 -29.55 14.65 23.03
N ARG A 298 -29.90 14.65 24.31
CA ARG A 298 -28.96 14.33 25.37
C ARG A 298 -28.51 12.87 25.32
N ALA A 299 -29.44 11.94 25.09
CA ALA A 299 -29.12 10.52 24.94
C ALA A 299 -28.18 10.27 23.74
N VAL A 300 -28.44 10.89 22.58
CA VAL A 300 -27.57 10.80 21.39
C VAL A 300 -26.18 11.37 21.71
N LEU A 301 -26.10 12.50 22.41
CA LEU A 301 -24.82 13.11 22.80
C LEU A 301 -24.01 12.19 23.73
N ASP A 302 -24.67 11.56 24.70
CA ASP A 302 -24.01 10.65 25.62
C ASP A 302 -23.56 9.35 24.92
N ARG A 303 -24.33 8.85 23.94
CA ARG A 303 -23.89 7.76 23.03
C ARG A 303 -22.67 8.16 22.20
N LEU A 304 -22.64 9.36 21.61
CA LEU A 304 -21.48 9.86 20.86
C LEU A 304 -20.21 9.93 21.72
N ARG A 305 -20.33 10.38 22.98
CA ARG A 305 -19.22 10.41 23.95
C ARG A 305 -18.73 9.01 24.30
N ALA A 306 -19.65 8.07 24.53
CA ALA A 306 -19.34 6.68 24.82
C ALA A 306 -18.60 5.99 23.65
N GLU A 307 -19.11 6.16 22.41
CA GLU A 307 -18.46 5.62 21.21
C GLU A 307 -17.07 6.20 20.99
N ARG A 308 -16.88 7.50 21.26
CA ARG A 308 -15.56 8.11 21.21
C ARG A 308 -14.60 7.50 22.24
N ALA A 309 -15.04 7.35 23.49
CA ALA A 309 -14.22 6.74 24.54
C ALA A 309 -13.84 5.30 24.16
N ALA A 310 -14.80 4.51 23.67
CA ALA A 310 -14.55 3.16 23.19
C ALA A 310 -13.57 3.14 22.01
N HIS A 311 -13.70 4.05 21.05
CA HIS A 311 -12.78 4.17 19.92
C HIS A 311 -11.35 4.52 20.37
N GLN A 312 -11.21 5.43 21.33
CA GLN A 312 -9.92 5.79 21.90
C GLN A 312 -9.26 4.57 22.56
N THR A 313 -9.99 3.85 23.41
CA THR A 313 -9.50 2.61 24.03
C THR A 313 -9.05 1.58 22.98
N ARG A 314 -9.87 1.32 21.96
CA ARG A 314 -9.51 0.39 20.85
C ARG A 314 -8.26 0.84 20.10
N THR A 315 -8.06 2.15 19.93
CA THR A 315 -6.90 2.71 19.24
C THR A 315 -5.63 2.54 20.09
N GLU A 316 -5.72 2.83 21.39
CA GLU A 316 -4.62 2.63 22.34
C GLU A 316 -4.24 1.16 22.46
N GLU A 317 -5.21 0.25 22.53
CA GLU A 317 -4.97 -1.20 22.53
C GLU A 317 -4.27 -1.68 21.26
N ARG A 318 -4.72 -1.22 20.09
CA ARG A 318 -4.07 -1.52 18.80
C ARG A 318 -2.63 -1.00 18.76
N ALA A 319 -2.39 0.22 19.25
CA ALA A 319 -1.04 0.78 19.32
C ALA A 319 -0.13 -0.02 20.26
N ARG A 320 -0.63 -0.44 21.42
CA ARG A 320 0.10 -1.31 22.37
C ARG A 320 0.42 -2.66 21.74
N GLU A 321 -0.54 -3.27 21.04
CA GLU A 321 -0.34 -4.54 20.37
C GLU A 321 0.68 -4.44 19.23
N GLN A 322 0.59 -3.39 18.40
CA GLN A 322 1.57 -3.12 17.36
C GLN A 322 2.97 -2.90 17.95
N HIS A 323 3.08 -2.16 19.06
CA HIS A 323 4.36 -1.99 19.75
C HIS A 323 4.92 -3.32 20.27
N ARG A 324 4.09 -4.18 20.88
CA ARG A 324 4.50 -5.53 21.32
C ARG A 324 5.06 -6.36 20.16
N ARG A 325 4.37 -6.36 19.02
CA ARG A 325 4.83 -7.06 17.80
C ARG A 325 6.17 -6.53 17.29
N VAL A 326 6.37 -5.21 17.30
CA VAL A 326 7.66 -4.61 16.90
C VAL A 326 8.78 -5.01 17.86
N VAL A 327 8.54 -5.01 19.17
CA VAL A 327 9.52 -5.43 20.18
C VAL A 327 9.87 -6.92 20.01
N GLU A 328 8.88 -7.77 19.78
CA GLU A 328 9.10 -9.20 19.52
C GLU A 328 9.87 -9.43 18.22
N ALA A 329 9.51 -8.73 17.14
CA ALA A 329 10.23 -8.79 15.88
C ALA A 329 11.71 -8.39 16.05
N LYS A 330 12.01 -7.32 16.80
CA LYS A 330 13.38 -6.93 17.13
C LYS A 330 14.15 -8.03 17.86
N ARG A 331 13.55 -8.63 18.90
CA ARG A 331 14.16 -9.77 19.63
C ARG A 331 14.42 -10.97 18.71
N ASN A 332 13.52 -11.25 17.78
CA ASN A 332 13.70 -12.32 16.81
C ASN A 332 14.85 -12.02 15.83
N VAL A 333 14.98 -10.77 15.37
CA VAL A 333 16.11 -10.33 14.54
C VAL A 333 17.44 -10.51 15.29
N GLU A 334 17.53 -10.08 16.54
CA GLU A 334 18.73 -10.26 17.38
C GLU A 334 19.10 -11.75 17.54
N ARG A 335 18.11 -12.62 17.79
CA ARG A 335 18.31 -14.08 17.86
C ARG A 335 18.83 -14.65 16.55
N LEU A 336 18.27 -14.22 15.41
CA LEU A 336 18.70 -14.66 14.08
C LEU A 336 20.12 -14.16 13.75
N GLN A 337 20.48 -12.95 14.14
CA GLN A 337 21.85 -12.41 14.00
C GLN A 337 22.85 -13.24 14.81
N ALA A 338 22.55 -13.51 16.10
CA ALA A 338 23.40 -14.35 16.93
C ALA A 338 23.54 -15.79 16.39
N ALA A 339 22.46 -16.36 15.84
CA ALA A 339 22.49 -17.66 15.20
C ALA A 339 23.37 -17.65 13.92
N ARG A 340 23.27 -16.60 13.11
CA ARG A 340 24.11 -16.40 11.92
C ARG A 340 25.59 -16.30 12.26
N GLU A 341 25.95 -15.57 13.32
CA GLU A 341 27.34 -15.49 13.81
C GLU A 341 27.88 -16.84 14.31
N ARG A 342 27.05 -17.63 15.00
CA ARG A 342 27.43 -19.00 15.42
C ARG A 342 27.65 -19.92 14.23
N LEU A 343 26.79 -19.83 13.21
CA LEU A 343 26.95 -20.56 11.95
C LEU A 343 28.24 -20.15 11.24
N GLY A 344 28.53 -18.85 11.13
CA GLY A 344 29.78 -18.34 10.55
C GLY A 344 31.02 -18.92 11.24
N ARG A 345 31.06 -18.93 12.58
CA ARG A 345 32.15 -19.55 13.36
C ARG A 345 32.29 -21.05 13.12
N LYS A 346 31.17 -21.77 12.94
CA LYS A 346 31.21 -23.20 12.60
C LYS A 346 31.78 -23.42 11.19
N THR A 347 31.38 -22.60 10.22
CA THR A 347 31.91 -22.64 8.86
C THR A 347 33.43 -22.40 8.85
N GLU A 348 33.92 -21.38 9.56
CA GLU A 348 35.37 -21.14 9.69
C GLU A 348 36.13 -22.30 10.33
N ARG A 349 35.50 -23.01 11.28
CA ARG A 349 36.09 -24.20 11.89
C ARG A 349 36.13 -25.37 10.90
N ILE A 350 35.09 -25.56 10.11
CA ILE A 350 35.05 -26.59 9.06
C ILE A 350 36.17 -26.34 8.06
N ASN A 351 36.30 -25.11 7.55
CA ASN A 351 37.36 -24.76 6.60
C ASN A 351 38.77 -25.06 7.17
N ARG A 352 39.03 -24.69 8.44
CA ARG A 352 40.30 -25.03 9.09
C ARG A 352 40.56 -26.54 9.21
N LEU A 353 39.50 -27.32 9.47
CA LEU A 353 39.61 -28.78 9.52
C LEU A 353 39.87 -29.37 8.13
N GLU A 354 39.26 -28.82 7.07
CA GLU A 354 39.51 -29.21 5.68
C GLU A 354 40.96 -28.92 5.27
N ASP A 355 41.50 -27.75 5.64
CA ASP A 355 42.91 -27.41 5.41
C ASP A 355 43.84 -28.41 6.13
N THR A 356 43.57 -28.67 7.42
CA THR A 356 44.34 -29.64 8.22
C THR A 356 44.28 -31.05 7.64
N LEU A 357 43.09 -31.49 7.18
CA LEU A 357 42.92 -32.79 6.54
C LEU A 357 43.72 -32.87 5.25
N THR A 358 43.77 -31.79 4.47
CA THR A 358 44.54 -31.69 3.24
C THR A 358 46.04 -31.81 3.53
N ASP A 359 46.55 -31.09 4.53
CA ASP A 359 47.94 -31.19 4.97
C ASP A 359 48.29 -32.59 5.50
N THR A 360 47.40 -33.18 6.30
CA THR A 360 47.59 -34.52 6.87
C THR A 360 47.62 -35.58 5.76
N ARG A 361 46.76 -35.45 4.74
CA ARG A 361 46.79 -36.33 3.56
C ARG A 361 48.11 -36.18 2.81
N ALA A 362 48.60 -34.96 2.61
CA ALA A 362 49.90 -34.72 1.97
C ALA A 362 51.06 -35.34 2.78
N GLN A 363 51.03 -35.25 4.11
CA GLN A 363 52.01 -35.90 4.99
C GLN A 363 51.94 -37.42 4.89
N LEU A 364 50.74 -38.01 4.90
CA LEU A 364 50.54 -39.45 4.76
C LEU A 364 51.11 -39.96 3.43
N THR A 365 50.86 -39.26 2.33
CA THR A 365 51.44 -39.63 1.03
C THR A 365 52.97 -39.62 1.07
N ARG A 366 53.59 -38.64 1.75
CA ARG A 366 55.05 -38.58 1.91
C ARG A 366 55.59 -39.72 2.78
N THR A 367 54.92 -40.04 3.89
CA THR A 367 55.36 -41.13 4.76
C THR A 367 55.16 -42.49 4.13
N GLN A 368 54.10 -42.68 3.32
CA GLN A 368 53.93 -43.88 2.50
C GLN A 368 55.07 -44.03 1.49
N ALA A 369 55.43 -42.97 0.76
CA ALA A 369 56.57 -43.02 -0.15
C ALA A 369 57.90 -43.37 0.56
N LEU A 370 58.15 -42.80 1.74
CA LEU A 370 59.33 -43.12 2.55
C LEU A 370 59.32 -44.57 3.07
N ALA A 371 58.15 -45.08 3.46
CA ALA A 371 57.99 -46.46 3.89
C ALA A 371 58.25 -47.45 2.76
N GLU A 372 57.78 -47.15 1.54
CA GLU A 372 58.08 -47.94 0.33
C GLU A 372 59.59 -47.95 0.04
N GLU A 373 60.26 -46.80 0.13
CA GLU A 373 61.72 -46.70 -0.03
C GLU A 373 62.48 -47.48 1.04
N THR A 374 62.05 -47.38 2.30
CA THR A 374 62.67 -48.10 3.44
C THR A 374 62.47 -49.60 3.30
N GLN A 375 61.29 -50.05 2.88
CA GLN A 375 60.99 -51.45 2.63
C GLN A 375 61.90 -52.01 1.52
N HIS A 376 62.08 -51.25 0.43
CA HIS A 376 63.01 -51.61 -0.64
C HIS A 376 64.45 -51.77 -0.12
N SER A 377 64.94 -50.83 0.69
CA SER A 377 66.27 -50.90 1.32
C SER A 377 66.43 -52.07 2.29
N LEU A 378 65.39 -52.41 3.05
CA LEU A 378 65.40 -53.56 3.97
C LEU A 378 65.50 -54.88 3.18
N ASP A 379 64.76 -54.98 2.08
CA ASP A 379 64.77 -56.17 1.22
C ASP A 379 66.15 -56.35 0.55
N ASP A 380 66.80 -55.25 0.11
CA ASP A 380 68.18 -55.24 -0.35
C ASP A 380 69.17 -55.69 0.75
N THR A 381 69.02 -55.17 1.97
CA THR A 381 69.91 -55.52 3.11
C THR A 381 69.75 -56.99 3.49
N LYS A 382 68.52 -57.52 3.48
CA LYS A 382 68.27 -58.95 3.71
C LYS A 382 68.98 -59.80 2.65
N ALA A 383 68.89 -59.42 1.38
CA ALA A 383 69.60 -60.13 0.31
C ALA A 383 71.12 -60.16 0.54
N GLN A 384 71.70 -59.04 0.98
CA GLN A 384 73.12 -58.97 1.34
C GLN A 384 73.49 -59.85 2.55
N LEU A 385 72.65 -59.86 3.59
CA LEU A 385 72.87 -60.68 4.79
C LEU A 385 72.77 -62.18 4.48
N THR A 386 71.81 -62.60 3.67
CA THR A 386 71.72 -63.98 3.19
C THR A 386 73.01 -64.38 2.47
N GLN A 387 73.52 -63.53 1.58
CA GLN A 387 74.78 -63.76 0.90
C GLN A 387 75.99 -63.84 1.86
N ALA A 388 75.99 -63.04 2.93
CA ALA A 388 77.04 -63.08 3.96
C ALA A 388 76.96 -64.33 4.85
N LEU A 389 75.74 -64.78 5.17
CA LEU A 389 75.51 -66.01 5.94
C LEU A 389 76.01 -67.23 5.17
N ASP A 390 75.72 -67.30 3.87
CA ASP A 390 76.22 -68.37 3.00
C ASP A 390 77.76 -68.42 3.00
N ARG A 391 78.42 -67.25 2.98
CA ARG A 391 79.89 -67.14 3.10
C ARG A 391 80.39 -67.61 4.46
N LEU A 392 79.72 -67.24 5.56
CA LEU A 392 80.13 -67.66 6.91
C LEU A 392 79.96 -69.16 7.12
N GLN A 393 78.87 -69.74 6.63
CA GLN A 393 78.67 -71.19 6.67
C GLN A 393 79.77 -71.93 5.90
N ALA A 394 80.19 -71.40 4.75
CA ALA A 394 81.33 -71.94 4.00
C ALA A 394 82.65 -71.87 4.79
N VAL A 395 82.88 -70.79 5.56
CA VAL A 395 84.06 -70.65 6.43
C VAL A 395 83.99 -71.59 7.64
N GLN A 396 82.83 -71.72 8.28
CA GLN A 396 82.64 -72.57 9.45
C GLN A 396 82.83 -74.06 9.11
N ALA A 397 82.34 -74.50 7.95
CA ALA A 397 82.60 -75.85 7.43
C ALA A 397 84.12 -76.12 7.35
N ARG A 398 84.87 -75.14 6.84
CA ARG A 398 86.34 -75.20 6.72
C ARG A 398 87.04 -75.21 8.08
N LEU A 399 86.49 -74.52 9.08
CA LEU A 399 87.06 -74.48 10.42
C LEU A 399 86.81 -75.78 11.19
N GLN A 400 85.64 -76.41 11.03
CA GLN A 400 85.35 -77.73 11.62
C GLN A 400 86.30 -78.81 11.13
N GLU A 401 86.64 -78.80 9.83
CA GLU A 401 87.71 -79.62 9.26
C GLU A 401 89.04 -79.44 10.03
N THR A 402 89.51 -78.21 10.20
CA THR A 402 90.79 -77.94 10.90
C THR A 402 90.77 -78.25 12.41
N THR A 403 89.61 -78.17 13.06
CA THR A 403 89.50 -78.48 14.50
C THR A 403 89.43 -79.98 14.76
N ALA A 404 88.81 -80.74 13.88
CA ALA A 404 88.87 -82.20 13.89
C ALA A 404 90.34 -82.68 13.76
N GLU A 405 91.13 -82.03 12.89
CA GLU A 405 92.57 -82.29 12.77
C GLU A 405 93.33 -81.98 14.08
N ARG A 406 93.02 -80.86 14.75
CA ARG A 406 93.67 -80.45 16.00
C ARG A 406 93.34 -81.35 17.20
N ALA A 407 92.10 -81.82 17.33
CA ALA A 407 91.68 -82.73 18.41
C ALA A 407 92.34 -84.11 18.31
N SER A 408 92.63 -84.56 17.08
CA SER A 408 93.44 -85.75 16.81
C SER A 408 94.87 -85.60 17.36
N LEU A 409 95.48 -84.41 17.16
CA LEU A 409 96.83 -84.11 17.64
C LEU A 409 96.92 -84.03 19.18
N ARG A 410 95.93 -83.44 19.85
CA ARG A 410 95.98 -83.23 21.32
C ARG A 410 95.84 -84.52 22.12
N ARG A 411 95.04 -85.50 21.65
CA ARG A 411 94.94 -86.84 22.27
C ARG A 411 96.28 -87.58 22.33
N ARG A 412 97.23 -87.27 21.43
CA ARG A 412 98.58 -87.85 21.47
C ARG A 412 99.47 -87.25 22.56
N LEU A 413 99.18 -86.04 23.03
CA LEU A 413 100.05 -85.29 23.95
C LEU A 413 99.82 -85.65 25.43
N ASP A 414 98.57 -85.91 25.83
CA ASP A 414 98.19 -86.16 27.24
C ASP A 414 98.70 -87.51 27.79
N LEU A 415 99.16 -88.44 26.93
CA LEU A 415 99.72 -89.73 27.36
C LEU A 415 101.14 -89.64 27.96
N LEU A 416 101.83 -88.50 27.86
CA LEU A 416 103.28 -88.41 28.14
C LEU A 416 103.68 -87.90 29.54
N GLN A 417 102.77 -87.40 30.39
CA GLN A 417 103.15 -86.65 31.61
C GLN A 417 103.18 -87.42 32.96
N PHE A 418 103.02 -88.75 33.00
CA PHE A 418 102.79 -89.51 34.25
C PHE A 418 104.02 -90.13 34.97
N TRP A 419 105.28 -89.68 34.78
CA TRP A 419 106.44 -90.36 35.38
C TRP A 419 107.59 -89.43 35.87
N ARG A 420 107.87 -89.42 37.19
CA ARG A 420 109.17 -89.02 37.81
C ARG A 420 109.38 -89.63 39.21
N PRO A 421 110.58 -90.18 39.52
CA PRO A 421 111.18 -90.04 40.88
C PRO A 421 112.71 -89.75 40.94
N ARG A 422 113.14 -89.44 42.18
CA ARG A 422 114.42 -89.00 42.79
C ARG A 422 115.78 -89.57 42.28
N SER A 423 116.74 -88.65 42.01
CA SER A 423 118.00 -88.38 42.75
C SER A 423 119.23 -88.07 41.85
N TRP A 424 120.10 -87.19 42.36
CA TRP A 424 121.53 -87.00 42.01
C TRP A 424 121.90 -86.29 40.68
N ALA A 425 122.58 -85.14 40.77
CA ALA A 425 124.04 -84.96 40.62
C ALA A 425 124.43 -84.77 39.14
N ALA A 426 124.59 -83.53 38.67
CA ALA A 426 125.83 -82.73 38.70
C ALA A 426 126.79 -83.10 37.55
N TYR A 427 127.42 -82.06 36.99
CA TYR A 427 128.36 -82.03 35.85
C TYR A 427 127.67 -82.16 34.48
N THR A 428 127.79 -81.25 33.51
CA THR A 428 128.79 -80.23 33.13
C THR A 428 128.11 -79.38 32.04
N GLY A 429 128.26 -78.05 31.93
CA GLY A 429 129.49 -77.34 31.57
C GLY A 429 129.83 -77.59 30.09
N ALA A 430 130.06 -76.67 29.18
CA ALA A 430 130.15 -75.21 29.11
C ALA A 430 130.33 -74.86 27.61
N LEU A 431 130.22 -73.57 27.24
CA LEU A 431 130.66 -72.95 25.97
C LEU A 431 129.81 -73.24 24.71
N SER A 432 129.50 -72.32 23.80
CA SER A 432 129.77 -70.88 23.64
C SER A 432 129.05 -70.39 22.36
N ALA A 433 128.85 -69.07 22.22
CA ALA A 433 128.29 -68.35 21.06
C ALA A 433 126.76 -68.56 20.84
N SER A 434 125.92 -67.53 20.84
CA SER A 434 125.98 -66.45 19.86
C SER A 434 125.78 -65.06 20.48
N VAL A 435 126.94 -64.45 20.73
CA VAL A 435 127.24 -63.02 20.60
C VAL A 435 126.19 -62.22 19.82
N ARG A 436 125.43 -61.39 20.55
CA ARG A 436 125.50 -59.92 20.46
C ARG A 436 126.16 -59.39 19.17
N ARG A 437 125.34 -59.07 18.18
CA ARG A 437 125.39 -57.79 17.48
C ARG A 437 123.99 -57.58 16.91
N LEU A 438 123.25 -56.55 17.34
CA LEU A 438 123.37 -55.20 16.76
C LEU A 438 123.45 -55.36 15.23
N THR A 439 122.44 -55.00 14.44
CA THR A 439 121.92 -53.65 14.34
C THR A 439 120.93 -53.56 13.17
N ARG A 440 119.95 -52.65 13.32
CA ARG A 440 119.50 -51.64 12.34
C ARG A 440 119.05 -52.06 10.92
N ARG A 441 117.94 -51.41 10.52
CA ARG A 441 117.72 -50.69 9.23
C ARG A 441 117.80 -51.53 7.96
N ARG A 442 116.94 -51.37 6.95
CA ARG A 442 116.06 -50.30 6.44
C ARG A 442 114.95 -51.07 5.69
N SER A 443 113.69 -50.67 5.67
CA SER A 443 113.13 -49.37 5.26
C SER A 443 111.75 -49.16 5.86
#